data_AF-A0A381W376-F1
#
_entry.id   AF-A0A381W376-F1
#
_cell.length_a   1.000
_cell.length_b   1.000
_cell.length_c   1.000
_cell.angle_alpha   90.00
_cell.angle_beta   90.00
_cell.angle_gamma   90.00
#
_symmetry.space_group_name_H-M   'P 1'
#
loop_
_entity.id
_entity.type
_entity.pdbx_description
1 polymer ?
#
loop_
_entity_poly.entity_id
_entity_poly.type
_entity_poly.pdbx_seq_one_letter_code
_entity_poly.pdbx_strand_id
1 'polypeptide(L)'
;MEILIPIAGILLSATIVCSSLYFSYQTSKSKHNALVEVSKNIDDPSQLEELIKSLEEQKDPSDPRRNGVVTFFTGMGIYIFGVVVTQGGLEGVGLLVAAIGAGIVIAGYLFPRGRETS
;
A
#
# COMPACT_ATOMS: atom_id res chain seq x y z
N MET A 1 14.62 32.75 -7.98
CA MET A 1 14.21 32.00 -6.76
C MET A 1 12.84 31.33 -6.91
N GLU A 2 11.95 31.82 -7.78
CA GLU A 2 10.58 31.28 -7.92
C GLU A 2 10.47 29.86 -8.48
N ILE A 3 11.44 29.39 -9.27
CA ILE A 3 11.46 28.02 -9.83
C ILE A 3 12.01 26.98 -8.83
N LEU A 4 12.80 27.42 -7.85
CA LEU A 4 13.51 26.51 -6.94
C LEU A 4 12.54 25.81 -5.97
N ILE A 5 11.53 26.55 -5.50
CA ILE A 5 10.49 26.07 -4.58
C ILE A 5 9.66 24.93 -5.20
N PRO A 6 9.07 25.07 -6.40
CA PRO A 6 8.31 23.98 -7.01
C PRO A 6 9.20 22.78 -7.39
N ILE A 7 10.43 23.00 -7.85
CA ILE A 7 11.37 21.90 -8.15
C ILE A 7 11.71 21.10 -6.87
N ALA A 8 11.96 21.78 -5.76
CA ALA A 8 12.25 21.13 -4.49
C ALA A 8 11.04 20.30 -3.98
N GLY A 9 9.82 20.82 -4.15
CA GLY A 9 8.60 20.09 -3.77
C GLY A 9 8.36 18.80 -4.57
N ILE A 10 8.64 18.82 -5.87
CA ILE A 10 8.51 17.64 -6.73
C ILE A 10 9.59 16.61 -6.39
N LEU A 11 10.84 17.05 -6.15
CA LEU A 11 11.94 16.16 -5.77
C LEU A 11 11.71 15.47 -4.42
N LEU A 12 11.19 16.20 -3.42
CA LEU A 12 10.88 15.64 -2.12
C LEU A 12 9.75 14.61 -2.20
N SER A 13 8.65 14.93 -2.90
CA SER A 13 7.53 13.98 -3.04
C SER A 13 7.93 12.72 -3.80
N ALA A 14 8.72 12.83 -4.87
CA ALA A 14 9.24 11.68 -5.60
C ALA A 14 10.15 10.80 -4.75
N THR A 15 11.01 11.40 -3.91
CA THR A 15 11.94 10.65 -3.03
C THR A 15 11.18 9.82 -1.99
N ILE A 16 10.11 10.36 -1.41
CA ILE A 16 9.27 9.65 -0.43
C ILE A 16 8.62 8.42 -1.06
N VAL A 17 8.03 8.57 -2.25
CA VAL A 17 7.39 7.46 -2.98
C VAL A 17 8.41 6.39 -3.34
N CYS A 18 9.56 6.78 -3.90
CA CYS A 18 10.65 5.85 -4.22
C CYS A 18 11.17 5.11 -2.99
N SER A 19 11.32 5.79 -1.85
CA SER A 19 11.78 5.17 -0.60
C SER A 19 10.78 4.13 -0.08
N SER A 20 9.48 4.43 -0.10
CA SER A 20 8.43 3.48 0.29
C SER A 20 8.42 2.24 -0.61
N LEU A 21 8.61 2.40 -1.92
CA LEU A 21 8.68 1.29 -2.87
C LEU A 21 9.93 0.45 -2.67
N TYR A 22 11.09 1.10 -2.45
CA TYR A 22 12.34 0.41 -2.18
C TYR A 22 12.26 -0.43 -0.90
N PHE A 23 11.67 0.11 0.17
CA PHE A 23 11.45 -0.63 1.41
C PHE A 23 10.51 -1.83 1.20
N SER A 24 9.41 -1.63 0.46
CA SER A 24 8.48 -2.71 0.09
C SER A 24 9.14 -3.79 -0.78
N TYR A 25 10.09 -3.42 -1.64
CA TYR A 25 10.85 -4.36 -2.45
C TYR A 25 11.87 -5.15 -1.61
N GLN A 26 12.60 -4.46 -0.73
CA GLN A 26 13.61 -5.08 0.13
C GLN A 26 12.98 -6.09 1.10
N THR A 27 11.84 -5.77 1.72
CA THR A 27 11.11 -6.71 2.60
C THR A 27 10.63 -7.96 1.85
N SER A 28 10.26 -7.83 0.57
CA SER A 28 9.84 -8.97 -0.26
C SER A 28 11.02 -9.89 -0.60
N LYS A 29 12.20 -9.30 -0.88
CA LYS A 29 13.41 -10.04 -1.25
C LYS A 29 14.03 -10.80 -0.07
N SER A 30 14.01 -10.23 1.14
CA SER A 30 14.50 -10.92 2.35
C SER A 30 13.68 -12.17 2.69
N LYS A 31 12.36 -12.16 2.45
CA LYS A 31 11.49 -13.33 2.66
C LYS A 31 11.82 -14.47 1.69
N HIS A 32 12.09 -14.15 0.42
CA HIS A 32 12.48 -15.13 -0.59
C HIS A 32 13.87 -15.75 -0.34
N ASN A 33 14.84 -14.93 0.08
CA ASN A 33 16.19 -15.42 0.29
C ASN A 33 16.27 -16.36 1.50
N ALA A 34 15.53 -16.06 2.58
CA ALA A 34 15.39 -16.95 3.72
C ALA A 34 14.70 -18.28 3.34
N LEU A 35 13.68 -18.24 2.48
CA LEU A 35 13.01 -19.43 1.95
C LEU A 35 13.98 -20.34 1.17
N VAL A 36 14.82 -19.76 0.32
CA VAL A 36 15.78 -20.50 -0.53
C VAL A 36 16.93 -21.09 0.29
N GLU A 37 17.38 -20.39 1.34
CA GLU A 37 18.46 -20.84 2.21
C GLU A 37 18.02 -21.95 3.17
N VAL A 38 16.77 -21.87 3.66
CA VAL A 38 16.13 -22.94 4.45
C VAL A 38 15.77 -24.14 3.56
N SER A 39 15.26 -23.92 2.34
CA SER A 39 14.97 -24.99 1.38
C SER A 39 16.20 -25.81 0.97
N LYS A 40 17.41 -25.25 1.11
CA LYS A 40 18.67 -25.98 0.83
C LYS A 40 19.21 -26.75 2.03
N ASN A 41 18.69 -26.51 3.24
CA ASN A 41 19.12 -27.18 4.47
C ASN A 41 18.08 -28.19 5.00
N ILE A 42 16.86 -28.23 4.44
CA ILE A 42 15.79 -29.15 4.82
C ILE A 42 15.64 -30.23 3.73
N ASP A 43 16.02 -31.46 4.04
CA ASP A 43 15.88 -32.65 3.16
C ASP A 43 14.48 -33.32 3.26
N ASP A 44 13.56 -32.79 4.08
CA ASP A 44 12.26 -33.40 4.36
C ASP A 44 11.10 -32.50 3.87
N PRO A 45 10.28 -32.93 2.89
CA PRO A 45 9.25 -32.10 2.24
C PRO A 45 8.18 -31.58 3.21
N SER A 46 7.96 -32.30 4.31
CA SER A 46 6.96 -31.99 5.35
C SER A 46 7.23 -30.68 6.09
N GLN A 47 8.50 -30.45 6.49
CA GLN A 47 8.88 -29.26 7.24
C GLN A 47 9.01 -28.03 6.34
N LEU A 48 9.33 -28.25 5.06
CA LEU A 48 9.35 -27.23 4.03
C LEU A 48 7.95 -26.66 3.81
N GLU A 49 6.93 -27.51 3.81
CA GLU A 49 5.52 -27.11 3.70
C GLU A 49 5.04 -26.32 4.94
N GLU A 50 5.45 -26.70 6.15
CA GLU A 50 5.15 -25.92 7.37
C GLU A 50 5.89 -24.57 7.44
N LEU A 51 7.13 -24.50 6.95
CA LEU A 51 7.89 -23.25 6.83
C LEU A 51 7.30 -22.31 5.77
N ILE A 52 6.90 -22.85 4.62
CA ILE A 52 6.17 -22.08 3.59
C ILE A 52 4.88 -21.54 4.19
N LYS A 53 4.10 -22.39 4.85
CA LYS A 53 2.81 -22.02 5.45
C LYS A 53 2.98 -20.95 6.54
N SER A 54 3.93 -21.10 7.45
CA SER A 54 4.19 -20.11 8.51
C SER A 54 4.74 -18.77 8.00
N LEU A 55 5.42 -18.74 6.85
CA LEU A 55 5.87 -17.51 6.20
C LEU A 55 4.77 -16.84 5.38
N GLU A 56 3.85 -17.62 4.82
CA GLU A 56 2.69 -17.15 4.06
C GLU A 56 1.58 -16.61 4.98
N GLU A 57 1.44 -17.19 6.17
CA GLU A 57 0.42 -16.86 7.19
C GLU A 57 0.70 -15.53 7.93
N GLN A 58 1.86 -14.90 7.72
CA GLN A 58 2.17 -13.55 8.21
C GLN A 58 1.66 -12.42 7.30
N LYS A 59 0.59 -12.67 6.55
CA LYS A 59 -0.16 -11.63 5.86
C LYS A 59 -1.42 -11.37 6.65
N ASP A 60 -1.26 -10.65 7.76
CA ASP A 60 -2.36 -9.97 8.45
C ASP A 60 -3.27 -9.42 7.34
N PRO A 61 -4.53 -9.87 7.22
CA PRO A 61 -5.36 -9.52 6.10
C PRO A 61 -5.52 -8.01 6.17
N SER A 62 -4.72 -7.29 5.39
CA SER A 62 -4.89 -5.85 5.19
C SER A 62 -6.29 -5.68 4.66
N ASP A 63 -7.22 -5.46 5.59
CA ASP A 63 -8.63 -5.51 5.32
C ASP A 63 -8.86 -4.45 4.25
N PRO A 64 -9.34 -4.83 3.05
CA PRO A 64 -9.58 -3.88 1.97
C PRO A 64 -10.44 -2.71 2.44
N ARG A 65 -11.29 -2.93 3.44
CA ARG A 65 -12.10 -1.91 4.10
C ARG A 65 -11.22 -0.89 4.83
N ARG A 66 -10.21 -1.34 5.56
CA ARG A 66 -9.29 -0.46 6.31
C ARG A 66 -8.49 0.41 5.35
N ASN A 67 -7.96 -0.16 4.28
CA ASN A 67 -7.21 0.59 3.27
C ASN A 67 -8.12 1.58 2.52
N GLY A 68 -9.34 1.17 2.15
CA GLY A 68 -10.30 2.05 1.49
C GLY A 68 -10.70 3.25 2.36
N VAL A 69 -10.95 3.04 3.65
CA VAL A 69 -11.29 4.11 4.60
C VAL A 69 -10.11 5.07 4.73
N VAL A 70 -8.88 4.58 4.86
CA VAL A 70 -7.68 5.42 4.95
C VAL A 70 -7.51 6.27 3.68
N THR A 71 -7.68 5.68 2.49
CA THR A 71 -7.59 6.43 1.23
C THR A 71 -8.70 7.47 1.09
N PHE A 72 -9.93 7.15 1.53
CA PHE A 72 -11.05 8.08 1.52
C PHE A 72 -10.77 9.31 2.39
N PHE A 73 -10.34 9.09 3.65
CA PHE A 73 -9.98 10.18 4.56
C PHE A 73 -8.78 10.99 4.08
N THR A 74 -7.80 10.33 3.44
CA THR A 74 -6.64 11.02 2.85
C THR A 74 -7.09 11.96 1.73
N GLY A 75 -7.97 11.49 0.82
CA GLY A 75 -8.53 12.32 -0.25
C GLY A 75 -9.36 13.49 0.28
N MET A 76 -10.18 13.24 1.30
CA MET A 76 -10.96 14.31 1.96
C MET A 76 -10.05 15.34 2.65
N GLY A 77 -8.94 14.91 3.24
CA GLY A 77 -7.93 15.80 3.80
C GLY A 77 -7.27 16.69 2.75
N ILE A 78 -6.90 16.12 1.59
CA ILE A 78 -6.33 16.88 0.47
C ILE A 78 -7.36 17.85 -0.12
N TYR A 79 -8.64 17.46 -0.19
CA TYR A 79 -9.72 18.34 -0.65
C TYR A 79 -9.86 19.57 0.25
N ILE A 80 -9.99 19.37 1.57
CA ILE A 80 -10.11 20.46 2.54
C ILE A 80 -8.85 21.33 2.54
N PHE A 81 -7.66 20.71 2.49
CA PHE A 81 -6.40 21.45 2.39
C PHE A 81 -6.32 22.27 1.09
N GLY A 82 -6.80 21.72 -0.03
CA GLY A 82 -6.90 22.42 -1.31
C GLY A 82 -7.76 23.67 -1.22
N VAL A 83 -8.95 23.58 -0.60
CA VAL A 83 -9.88 24.70 -0.41
C VAL A 83 -9.29 25.80 0.48
N VAL A 84 -8.53 25.44 1.53
CA VAL A 84 -7.99 26.41 2.50
C VAL A 84 -6.71 27.07 2.02
N VAL A 85 -5.86 26.36 1.28
CA VAL A 85 -4.48 26.79 0.97
C VAL A 85 -4.30 27.25 -0.47
N THR A 86 -5.16 26.88 -1.41
CA THR A 86 -4.96 27.14 -2.84
C THR A 86 -6.21 27.62 -3.56
N GLN A 87 -6.09 28.71 -4.33
CA GLN A 87 -7.17 29.29 -5.14
C GLN A 87 -7.45 28.53 -6.47
N GLY A 88 -6.80 27.39 -6.73
CA GLY A 88 -7.06 26.62 -7.95
C GLY A 88 -6.41 25.22 -8.03
N GLY A 89 -7.23 24.21 -8.35
CA GLY A 89 -6.80 22.91 -8.91
C GLY A 89 -6.56 21.78 -7.90
N LEU A 90 -6.05 22.07 -6.69
CA LEU A 90 -5.77 21.03 -5.67
C LEU A 90 -7.04 20.37 -5.13
N GLU A 91 -8.17 21.08 -5.14
CA GLU A 91 -9.49 20.54 -4.76
C GLU A 91 -9.88 19.33 -5.63
N GLY A 92 -9.62 19.38 -6.94
CA GLY A 92 -9.95 18.29 -7.85
C GLY A 92 -9.19 17.01 -7.54
N VAL A 93 -7.92 17.14 -7.15
CA VAL A 93 -7.06 16.00 -6.78
C VAL A 93 -7.57 15.33 -5.49
N GLY A 94 -7.98 16.13 -4.50
CA GLY A 94 -8.57 15.62 -3.27
C GLY A 94 -9.87 14.85 -3.51
N LEU A 95 -10.76 15.41 -4.33
CA LEU A 95 -12.02 14.75 -4.73
C LEU A 95 -11.78 13.42 -5.46
N LEU A 96 -10.79 13.38 -6.36
CA LEU A 96 -10.42 12.15 -7.06
C LEU A 96 -9.94 11.06 -6.10
N VAL A 97 -9.03 11.39 -5.18
CA VAL A 97 -8.50 10.43 -4.19
C VAL A 97 -9.61 9.97 -3.23
N ALA A 98 -10.53 10.86 -2.84
CA ALA A 98 -11.68 10.51 -2.03
C ALA A 98 -12.61 9.54 -2.78
N ALA A 99 -12.89 9.80 -4.06
CA ALA A 99 -13.70 8.90 -4.89
C ALA A 99 -13.07 7.49 -5.02
N ILE A 100 -11.75 7.42 -5.21
CA ILE A 100 -11.02 6.13 -5.22
C ILE A 100 -11.17 5.41 -3.88
N GLY A 101 -10.98 6.11 -2.76
CA GLY A 101 -11.17 5.54 -1.43
C GLY A 101 -12.57 4.99 -1.20
N ALA A 102 -13.61 5.75 -1.60
CA ALA A 102 -15.00 5.30 -1.51
C ALA A 102 -15.24 4.02 -2.32
N GLY A 103 -14.67 3.93 -3.53
CA GLY A 103 -14.73 2.74 -4.36
C GLY A 103 -14.10 1.51 -3.70
N ILE A 104 -12.93 1.66 -3.05
CA ILE A 104 -12.27 0.56 -2.33
C ILE A 104 -13.08 0.11 -1.11
N VAL A 105 -13.68 1.04 -0.36
CA VAL A 105 -14.58 0.70 0.76
C VAL A 105 -15.78 -0.09 0.26
N ILE A 106 -16.46 0.41 -0.78
CA ILE A 106 -17.62 -0.26 -1.37
C ILE A 106 -17.22 -1.64 -1.89
N ALA A 107 -16.10 -1.76 -2.59
CA ALA A 107 -15.59 -3.06 -3.06
C ALA A 107 -15.26 -4.02 -1.91
N GLY A 108 -14.72 -3.53 -0.79
CA GLY A 108 -14.47 -4.33 0.41
C GLY A 108 -15.73 -4.83 1.12
N TYR A 109 -16.89 -4.18 0.89
CA TYR A 109 -18.20 -4.63 1.36
C TYR A 109 -18.94 -5.50 0.33
N LEU A 110 -18.84 -5.17 -0.97
CA LEU A 110 -19.53 -5.87 -2.07
C LEU A 110 -18.86 -7.19 -2.46
N PHE A 111 -17.53 -7.24 -2.37
CA PHE A 111 -16.72 -8.44 -2.56
C PHE A 111 -16.11 -8.85 -1.22
N PRO A 112 -16.91 -9.40 -0.29
CA PRO A 112 -16.33 -10.04 0.89
C PRO A 112 -15.40 -11.15 0.37
N ARG A 113 -14.14 -11.11 0.81
CA ARG A 113 -13.15 -12.15 0.51
C ARG A 113 -13.61 -13.46 1.15
N GLY A 114 -14.43 -14.18 0.44
CA GLY A 114 -14.88 -15.50 0.83
C GLY A 114 -15.25 -16.23 -0.44
N ARG A 115 -14.25 -16.85 -1.09
CA ARG A 115 -14.34 -18.14 -1.81
C ARG A 115 -12.94 -18.67 -2.12
N GLU A 116 -12.22 -19.03 -1.07
CA GLU A 116 -11.32 -20.21 -1.02
C GLU A 116 -11.53 -20.75 0.40
N THR A 117 -12.62 -21.46 0.65
CA THR A 117 -12.60 -22.92 0.79
C THR A 117 -14.04 -23.37 1.01
N SER A 118 -14.55 -24.22 0.11
CA SER A 118 -15.56 -25.23 0.43
C SER A 118 -15.36 -26.42 -0.48
#